data_AF-A0A9X2M0Y7-F1
#
_entry.id   AF-A0A9X2M0Y7-F1
#
_cell.length_a   1.000
_cell.length_b   1.000
_cell.length_c   1.000
_cell.angle_alpha   90.00
_cell.angle_beta   90.00
_cell.angle_gamma   90.00
#
_symmetry.space_group_name_H-M   'P 1'
#
loop_
_entity.id
_entity.type
_entity.pdbx_description
1 polymer ?
#
loop_
_entity_poly.entity_id
_entity_poly.type
_entity_poly.pdbx_seq_one_letter_code
_entity_poly.pdbx_strand_id
1 'polypeptide(L)'
;MNQADQGIRGQVAAAQASSESAVGKVQAVAESITQGILSPGFHGCAFLNAAAEYPDPAHPIHQFILAHRQWFLNTITDLLAQTSDAPAAPAARHLVMLRDGAMAAGCLFDPELVSETFLQGVAGLLLARTGTATATAADTSPSITNTTVQAT
;
A
#
# COMPACT_ATOMS: atom_id res chain seq x y z
N MET A 1 9.29 14.16 15.88
CA MET A 1 9.24 13.16 14.78
C MET A 1 9.54 11.73 15.23
N ASN A 2 10.60 11.48 16.03
CA ASN A 2 10.92 10.12 16.49
C ASN A 2 9.77 9.41 17.24
N GLN A 3 9.10 10.09 18.17
CA GLN A 3 7.94 9.52 18.89
C GLN A 3 6.76 9.20 17.94
N ALA A 4 6.50 10.05 16.94
CA ALA A 4 5.46 9.80 15.95
C ALA A 4 5.80 8.60 15.06
N ASP A 5 7.06 8.46 14.63
CA ASP A 5 7.54 7.29 13.89
C ASP A 5 7.38 6.00 14.70
N GLN A 6 7.84 6.00 15.95
CA GLN A 6 7.69 4.87 16.86
C GLN A 6 6.22 4.51 17.11
N GLY A 7 5.35 5.51 17.28
CA GLY A 7 3.92 5.32 17.43
C GLY A 7 3.28 4.63 16.23
N ILE A 8 3.58 5.10 15.01
CA ILE A 8 3.07 4.50 13.77
C ILE A 8 3.60 3.07 13.60
N ARG A 9 4.88 2.83 13.88
CA ARG A 9 5.46 1.46 13.85
C ARG A 9 4.75 0.53 14.82
N GLY A 10 4.47 1.00 16.04
CA GLY A 10 3.71 0.26 17.05
C GLY A 10 2.29 -0.06 16.59
N GLN A 11 1.58 0.91 16.02
CA GLN A 11 0.22 0.71 15.48
C GLN A 11 0.21 -0.31 14.33
N VAL A 12 1.14 -0.19 13.39
CA VAL A 12 1.27 -1.14 12.26
C VAL A 12 1.62 -2.55 12.74
N ALA A 13 2.45 -2.68 13.78
CA ALA A 13 2.76 -3.98 14.38
C ALA A 13 1.54 -4.58 15.10
N ALA A 14 0.80 -3.78 15.86
CA ALA A 14 -0.41 -4.21 16.55
C ALA A 14 -1.50 -4.65 15.57
N ALA A 15 -1.71 -3.90 14.48
CA ALA A 15 -2.64 -4.26 13.42
C ALA A 15 -2.26 -5.56 12.71
N GLN A 16 -0.96 -5.81 12.48
CA GLN A 16 -0.53 -7.10 11.93
C GLN A 16 -0.75 -8.26 12.91
N ALA A 17 -0.63 -8.02 14.21
CA ALA A 17 -0.86 -9.05 15.22
C ALA A 17 -2.35 -9.38 15.42
N SER A 18 -3.28 -8.57 14.92
CA SER A 18 -4.72 -8.80 15.06
C SER A 18 -5.30 -9.75 14.01
N SER A 19 -4.49 -10.29 13.10
CA SER A 19 -4.94 -11.24 12.08
C SER A 19 -3.91 -12.33 11.78
N GLU A 20 -4.39 -13.56 11.61
CA GLU A 20 -3.55 -14.70 11.22
C GLU A 20 -3.32 -14.78 9.71
N SER A 21 -4.20 -14.20 8.89
CA SER A 21 -4.10 -14.25 7.43
C SER A 21 -3.34 -13.04 6.87
N ALA A 22 -2.54 -13.24 5.82
CA ALA A 22 -1.80 -12.14 5.18
C ALA A 22 -2.74 -11.04 4.64
N VAL A 23 -3.87 -11.44 4.04
CA VAL A 23 -4.91 -10.50 3.57
C VAL A 23 -5.48 -9.71 4.74
N GLY A 24 -5.84 -10.38 5.84
CA GLY A 24 -6.36 -9.73 7.03
C GLY A 24 -5.37 -8.79 7.70
N LYS A 25 -4.06 -9.08 7.65
CA LYS A 25 -3.01 -8.15 8.13
C LYS A 25 -2.96 -6.85 7.32
N VAL A 26 -3.09 -6.93 6.00
CA VAL A 26 -3.15 -5.72 5.14
C VAL A 26 -4.41 -4.91 5.45
N GLN A 27 -5.55 -5.58 5.59
CA GLN A 27 -6.82 -4.93 5.95
C GLN A 27 -6.74 -4.25 7.32
N ALA A 28 -6.21 -4.93 8.33
CA ALA A 28 -6.04 -4.38 9.67
C ALA A 28 -5.13 -3.14 9.68
N VAL A 29 -4.05 -3.12 8.88
CA VAL A 29 -3.22 -1.92 8.72
C VAL A 29 -4.01 -0.77 8.09
N ALA A 30 -4.85 -1.05 7.09
CA ALA A 30 -5.70 -0.03 6.48
C ALA A 30 -6.75 0.52 7.46
N GLU A 31 -7.37 -0.34 8.26
CA GLU A 31 -8.31 0.04 9.33
C GLU A 31 -7.62 0.88 10.41
N SER A 32 -6.38 0.53 10.80
CA SER A 32 -5.61 1.34 11.74
C SER A 32 -5.33 2.75 11.21
N ILE A 33 -5.17 2.91 9.90
CA ILE A 33 -5.00 4.23 9.26
C ILE A 33 -6.32 5.02 9.32
N THR A 34 -7.46 4.40 9.00
CA THR A 34 -8.76 5.09 9.05
C THR A 34 -9.15 5.48 10.47
N GLN A 35 -8.83 4.67 11.48
CA GLN A 35 -8.98 5.04 12.89
C GLN A 35 -8.21 6.33 13.23
N GLY A 36 -7.00 6.50 12.67
CA GLY A 36 -6.24 7.73 12.79
C GLY A 36 -6.90 8.92 12.10
N ILE A 37 -7.38 8.74 10.86
CA ILE A 37 -8.09 9.77 10.08
C ILE A 37 -9.36 10.26 10.80
N LEU A 38 -10.12 9.33 11.39
CA LEU A 38 -11.36 9.61 12.12
C LEU A 38 -11.13 10.16 13.54
N SER A 39 -9.89 10.20 14.00
CA SER A 39 -9.59 10.64 15.37
C SER A 39 -9.78 12.15 15.54
N PRO A 40 -10.28 12.62 16.70
CA PRO A 40 -10.38 14.04 16.98
C PRO A 40 -9.01 14.73 16.86
N GLY A 41 -8.96 15.83 16.12
CA GLY A 41 -7.73 16.60 15.91
C GLY A 41 -6.79 16.03 14.84
N PHE A 42 -7.25 15.07 14.03
CA PHE A 42 -6.50 14.65 12.85
C PHE A 42 -6.17 15.84 11.93
N HIS A 43 -4.88 16.00 11.62
CA HIS A 43 -4.37 17.11 10.80
C HIS A 43 -3.46 16.61 9.66
N GLY A 44 -3.82 15.45 9.11
CA GLY A 44 -3.07 14.80 8.06
C GLY A 44 -1.82 14.06 8.55
N CYS A 45 -0.98 13.63 7.59
CA CYS A 45 0.27 12.96 7.91
C CYS A 45 1.33 13.96 8.36
N ALA A 46 1.77 13.89 9.61
CA ALA A 46 2.85 14.72 10.16
C ALA A 46 4.13 14.70 9.31
N PHE A 47 4.44 13.58 8.65
CA PHE A 47 5.61 13.44 7.78
C PHE A 47 5.43 14.12 6.42
N LEU A 48 4.22 14.11 5.86
CA LEU A 48 3.95 14.80 4.59
C LEU A 48 3.95 16.31 4.81
N ASN A 49 3.34 16.77 5.90
CA ASN A 49 3.35 18.18 6.28
C ASN A 49 4.79 18.66 6.52
N ALA A 50 5.60 17.90 7.26
CA ALA A 50 7.01 18.25 7.46
C ALA A 50 7.83 18.21 6.16
N ALA A 51 7.53 17.32 5.21
CA ALA A 51 8.23 17.29 3.92
C ALA A 51 8.02 18.58 3.11
N ALA A 52 6.85 19.23 3.25
CA ALA A 52 6.57 20.51 2.63
C ALA A 52 7.40 21.65 3.24
N GLU A 53 7.69 21.60 4.54
CA GLU A 53 8.50 22.58 5.25
C GLU A 53 10.01 22.40 5.04
N TYR A 54 10.47 21.16 4.85
CA TYR A 54 11.89 20.81 4.72
C TYR A 54 12.17 20.16 3.35
N PRO A 55 12.13 20.91 2.23
CA PRO A 55 12.23 20.35 0.88
C PRO A 55 13.66 19.96 0.46
N ASP A 56 14.70 20.45 1.15
CA ASP A 56 16.09 20.12 0.83
C ASP A 56 16.37 18.64 1.13
N PRO A 57 16.71 17.82 0.11
CA PRO A 57 17.00 16.41 0.31
C PRO A 57 18.17 16.14 1.26
N ALA A 58 19.12 17.06 1.40
CA ALA A 58 20.24 16.92 2.32
C ALA A 58 19.87 17.24 3.78
N HIS A 59 18.71 17.86 4.02
CA HIS A 59 18.28 18.23 5.36
C HIS A 59 17.99 16.99 6.22
N PRO A 60 18.46 16.92 7.48
CA PRO A 60 18.28 15.74 8.34
C PRO A 60 16.82 15.31 8.52
N ILE A 61 15.89 16.26 8.58
CA ILE A 61 14.45 15.97 8.66
C ILE A 61 13.93 15.33 7.38
N HIS A 62 14.35 15.81 6.21
CA HIS A 62 13.93 15.22 4.94
C HIS A 62 14.43 13.77 4.82
N GLN A 63 15.68 13.51 5.18
CA GLN A 63 16.24 12.16 5.22
C GLN A 63 15.49 11.24 6.20
N PHE A 64 15.10 11.74 7.37
CA PHE A 64 14.27 11.00 8.32
C PHE A 64 12.90 10.65 7.74
N ILE A 65 12.26 11.57 7.02
CA ILE A 65 10.97 11.34 6.35
C ILE A 65 11.11 10.25 5.28
N LEU A 66 12.17 10.30 4.45
CA LEU A 66 12.42 9.27 3.44
C LEU A 66 12.62 7.89 4.08
N ALA A 67 13.37 7.81 5.18
CA ALA A 67 13.57 6.55 5.90
C ALA A 67 12.26 5.99 6.47
N HIS A 68 11.40 6.83 7.05
CA HIS A 68 10.07 6.43 7.52
C HIS A 68 9.20 5.89 6.37
N ARG A 69 9.11 6.64 5.26
CA ARG A 69 8.32 6.25 4.09
C ARG A 69 8.82 4.96 3.46
N GLN A 70 10.14 4.78 3.38
CA GLN A 70 10.75 3.56 2.86
C GLN A 70 10.45 2.36 3.76
N TRP A 71 10.52 2.53 5.08
CA TRP A 71 10.11 1.47 6.01
C TRP A 71 8.65 1.06 5.81
N PHE A 72 7.74 2.03 5.68
CA PHE A 72 6.32 1.73 5.49
C PHE A 72 6.09 0.99 4.16
N LEU A 73 6.72 1.45 3.07
CA LEU A 73 6.66 0.77 1.77
C LEU A 73 7.18 -0.66 1.83
N ASN A 74 8.31 -0.90 2.50
CA ASN A 74 8.86 -2.24 2.67
C ASN A 74 7.90 -3.13 3.47
N THR A 75 7.35 -2.62 4.56
CA THR A 75 6.38 -3.34 5.40
C THR A 75 5.15 -3.78 4.60
N ILE A 76 4.58 -2.88 3.80
CA ILE A 76 3.44 -3.21 2.94
C ILE A 76 3.83 -4.19 1.83
N THR A 77 5.05 -4.07 1.27
CA THR A 77 5.57 -5.00 0.26
C THR A 77 5.66 -6.41 0.84
N ASP A 78 6.22 -6.56 2.03
CA ASP A 78 6.38 -7.85 2.70
C ASP A 78 5.04 -8.50 3.04
N LEU A 79 4.04 -7.70 3.45
CA LEU A 79 2.68 -8.20 3.68
C LEU A 79 2.02 -8.65 2.37
N LEU A 80 2.10 -7.86 1.31
CA LEU A 80 1.50 -8.20 0.01
C LEU A 80 2.21 -9.35 -0.70
N ALA A 81 3.48 -9.61 -0.40
CA ALA A 81 4.19 -10.79 -0.89
C ALA A 81 3.64 -12.09 -0.31
N GLN A 82 2.96 -12.03 0.85
CA GLN A 82 2.33 -13.18 1.49
C GLN A 82 0.88 -13.40 1.03
N THR A 83 0.30 -12.50 0.21
CA THR A 83 -1.09 -12.63 -0.23
C THR A 83 -1.24 -13.43 -1.53
N SER A 84 -0.22 -13.46 -2.38
CA SER A 84 -0.19 -14.22 -3.64
C SER A 84 1.23 -14.26 -4.24
N ASP A 85 1.45 -15.14 -5.22
CA ASP A 85 2.74 -15.25 -5.95
C ASP A 85 3.00 -14.08 -6.92
N ALA A 86 2.02 -13.21 -7.14
CA ALA A 86 2.18 -12.05 -8.01
C ALA A 86 3.15 -11.02 -7.41
N PRO A 87 3.99 -10.35 -8.22
CA PRO A 87 4.93 -9.35 -7.73
C PRO A 87 4.28 -8.33 -6.79
N ALA A 88 4.84 -8.20 -5.57
CA ALA A 88 4.25 -7.37 -4.51
C ALA A 88 4.55 -5.87 -4.69
N ALA A 89 5.73 -5.52 -5.21
CA ALA A 89 6.21 -4.15 -5.27
C ALA A 89 5.29 -3.16 -6.04
N PRO A 90 4.67 -3.52 -7.18
CA PRO A 90 3.69 -2.64 -7.84
C PRO A 90 2.47 -2.35 -6.97
N ALA A 91 1.91 -3.38 -6.31
CA ALA A 91 0.75 -3.21 -5.46
C ALA A 91 1.08 -2.44 -4.17
N ALA A 92 2.27 -2.66 -3.60
CA ALA A 92 2.70 -1.92 -2.42
C ALA A 92 2.81 -0.42 -2.70
N ARG A 93 3.39 -0.04 -3.85
CA ARG A 93 3.43 1.37 -4.29
C ARG A 93 2.02 1.94 -4.49
N HIS A 94 1.09 1.16 -5.03
CA HIS A 94 -0.31 1.57 -5.19
C HIS A 94 -0.98 1.81 -3.83
N LEU A 95 -0.85 0.88 -2.88
CA LEU A 95 -1.40 1.04 -1.54
C LEU A 95 -0.80 2.26 -0.82
N VAL A 96 0.52 2.46 -0.90
CA VAL A 96 1.17 3.63 -0.31
C VAL A 96 0.67 4.94 -0.94
N MET A 97 0.43 4.97 -2.25
CA MET A 97 -0.17 6.13 -2.92
C MET A 97 -1.61 6.41 -2.43
N LEU A 98 -2.44 5.37 -2.29
CA LEU A 98 -3.77 5.49 -1.71
C LEU A 98 -3.72 6.02 -0.28
N ARG A 99 -2.79 5.49 0.54
CA ARG A 99 -2.56 5.94 1.92
C ARG A 99 -2.14 7.40 1.96
N ASP A 100 -1.24 7.83 1.08
CA ASP A 100 -0.78 9.23 1.04
C ASP A 100 -1.93 10.17 0.67
N GLY A 101 -2.76 9.78 -0.32
CA GLY A 101 -3.97 10.50 -0.67
C GLY A 101 -4.97 10.59 0.49
N ALA A 102 -5.26 9.46 1.16
CA ALA A 102 -6.18 9.41 2.29
C ALA A 102 -5.68 10.27 3.46
N MET A 103 -4.39 10.18 3.78
CA MET A 103 -3.80 10.97 4.86
C MET A 103 -3.72 12.46 4.55
N ALA A 104 -3.64 12.87 3.27
CA ALA A 104 -3.71 14.28 2.89
C ALA A 104 -5.15 14.79 2.90
N ALA A 105 -6.09 14.01 2.37
CA ALA A 105 -7.49 14.40 2.25
C ALA A 105 -8.27 14.35 3.57
N GLY A 106 -7.86 13.52 4.55
CA GLY A 106 -8.63 13.27 5.76
C GLY A 106 -8.86 14.48 6.68
N CYS A 107 -8.11 15.58 6.51
CA CYS A 107 -8.37 16.86 7.19
C CYS A 107 -8.89 17.96 6.23
N LEU A 108 -9.11 17.64 4.95
CA LEU A 108 -9.52 18.57 3.88
C LEU A 108 -10.86 18.19 3.24
N PHE A 109 -11.39 17.03 3.59
CA PHE A 109 -12.66 16.49 3.11
C PHE A 109 -13.35 15.72 4.24
N ASP A 110 -14.56 15.22 4.00
CA ASP A 110 -15.27 14.38 4.95
C ASP A 110 -14.43 13.13 5.29
N PRO A 111 -14.00 12.97 6.56
CA PRO A 111 -13.12 11.87 6.95
C PRO A 111 -13.79 10.50 6.86
N GLU A 112 -15.12 10.41 6.93
CA GLU A 112 -15.85 9.16 6.72
C GLU A 112 -15.77 8.74 5.25
N LEU A 113 -16.04 9.66 4.32
CA LEU A 113 -15.94 9.40 2.87
C LEU A 113 -14.52 9.09 2.42
N VAL A 114 -13.51 9.77 2.99
CA VAL A 114 -12.09 9.47 2.74
C VAL A 114 -11.75 8.05 3.22
N SER A 115 -12.20 7.69 4.43
CA SER A 115 -11.95 6.38 5.02
C SER A 115 -12.62 5.27 4.22
N GLU A 116 -13.89 5.45 3.82
CA GLU A 116 -14.61 4.51 2.96
C GLU A 116 -13.88 4.30 1.64
N THR A 117 -13.53 5.39 0.95
CA THR A 117 -12.84 5.36 -0.34
C THR A 117 -11.49 4.63 -0.23
N PHE A 118 -10.73 4.92 0.83
CA PHE A 118 -9.45 4.28 1.07
C PHE A 118 -9.59 2.77 1.31
N LEU A 119 -10.53 2.34 2.16
CA LEU A 119 -10.76 0.92 2.45
C LEU A 119 -11.25 0.16 1.21
N GLN A 120 -12.15 0.75 0.43
CA GLN A 120 -12.60 0.19 -0.85
C GLN A 120 -11.44 0.03 -1.84
N GLY A 121 -10.54 1.01 -1.92
CA GLY A 121 -9.33 0.94 -2.76
C GLY A 121 -8.40 -0.20 -2.34
N VAL A 122 -8.17 -0.38 -1.03
CA VAL A 122 -7.36 -1.49 -0.51
C VAL A 122 -8.02 -2.84 -0.79
N ALA A 123 -9.33 -2.96 -0.58
CA ALA A 123 -10.08 -4.19 -0.87
C ALA A 123 -10.02 -4.56 -2.36
N GLY A 124 -10.23 -3.58 -3.25
CA GLY A 124 -10.12 -3.78 -4.70
C GLY A 124 -8.72 -4.20 -5.13
N LEU A 125 -7.68 -3.61 -4.55
CA LEU A 125 -6.30 -4.00 -4.79
C LEU A 125 -6.03 -5.45 -4.36
N LEU A 126 -6.49 -5.86 -3.17
CA LEU A 126 -6.34 -7.23 -2.68
C LEU A 126 -7.06 -8.24 -3.57
N LEU A 127 -8.30 -7.95 -3.98
CA LEU A 127 -9.07 -8.78 -4.90
C LEU A 127 -8.36 -8.98 -6.25
N ALA A 128 -7.81 -7.91 -6.83
CA ALA A 128 -7.07 -8.00 -8.10
C ALA A 128 -5.80 -8.87 -7.97
N ARG A 129 -5.15 -8.84 -6.80
CA ARG A 129 -3.93 -9.62 -6.53
C ARG A 129 -4.20 -11.11 -6.29
N THR A 130 -5.30 -11.45 -5.65
CA THR A 130 -5.64 -12.85 -5.36
C THR A 130 -6.39 -13.50 -6.52
N GLY A 131 -7.17 -12.73 -7.29
CA GLY A 131 -7.91 -13.23 -8.46
C GLY A 131 -7.03 -13.53 -9.68
N THR A 132 -5.86 -12.89 -9.81
CA THR A 132 -4.93 -13.13 -10.93
C THR A 132 -4.22 -14.48 -10.87
N ALA A 133 -4.17 -15.14 -9.71
CA ALA A 133 -3.57 -16.48 -9.55
C ALA A 133 -4.33 -17.57 -10.34
N THR A 134 -5.62 -17.38 -10.62
CA THR A 134 -6.45 -18.34 -11.38
C THR A 134 -6.29 -18.25 -12.90
N ALA A 135 -5.78 -17.13 -13.43
CA ALA A 135 -5.76 -16.91 -14.89
C ALA A 135 -4.50 -17.47 -15.58
N THR A 136 -3.44 -17.79 -14.85
CA THR A 136 -2.14 -18.17 -15.43
C THR A 136 -1.95 -19.68 -15.65
N ALA A 137 -2.86 -20.52 -15.17
CA ALA A 137 -2.78 -21.99 -15.33
C ALA A 137 -3.47 -22.53 -16.59
N ALA A 138 -4.13 -21.68 -17.39
CA ALA A 138 -4.95 -22.12 -18.53
C ALA A 138 -4.30 -21.93 -19.92
N ASP A 139 -3.08 -21.42 -20.02
CA ASP A 139 -2.43 -21.20 -21.31
C ASP A 139 -1.13 -22.00 -21.45
N THR A 140 -1.28 -23.30 -21.68
CA THR A 140 -0.23 -24.15 -22.24
C THR A 140 -0.73 -24.94 -23.44
N SER A 141 -0.66 -24.30 -24.62
CA SER A 141 -0.32 -24.88 -25.95
C SER A 141 -1.36 -25.76 -26.69
N PRO A 142 -1.29 -25.92 -28.04
CA PRO A 142 -0.04 -26.03 -28.83
C PRO A 142 0.10 -25.24 -30.14
N SER A 143 1.37 -24.89 -30.38
CA SER A 143 2.15 -24.87 -31.63
C SER A 143 1.43 -25.33 -32.91
N ILE A 144 1.36 -24.44 -33.92
CA ILE A 144 1.14 -24.80 -35.32
C ILE A 144 2.47 -24.72 -36.06
N THR A 145 2.94 -25.88 -36.53
CA THR A 145 4.10 -26.05 -37.40
C THR A 145 3.75 -25.74 -38.86
N ASN A 146 4.78 -25.25 -39.54
CA ASN A 146 4.85 -24.62 -40.86
C ASN A 146 4.50 -25.53 -42.06
N THR A 147 3.99 -24.96 -43.16
CA THR A 147 4.13 -25.54 -44.53
C THR A 147 4.56 -24.46 -45.52
N THR A 148 5.81 -24.58 -45.95
CA THR A 148 6.43 -23.89 -47.08
C THR A 148 5.80 -24.34 -48.40
N VAL A 149 5.42 -23.40 -49.27
CA VAL A 149 5.19 -23.66 -50.71
C VAL A 149 6.20 -22.83 -51.50
N GLN A 150 7.10 -23.52 -52.20
CA GLN A 150 7.99 -22.95 -53.22
C GLN A 150 7.17 -22.53 -54.45
N ALA A 151 7.41 -21.33 -54.95
CA ALA A 151 6.98 -20.91 -56.29
C ALA A 151 8.15 -21.12 -57.27
N THR A 152 7.84 -21.84 -58.35
CA THR A 152 8.60 -21.95 -59.60
C THR A 152 8.47 -20.70 -60.44
#